data_AF-A0AAU5GF28-F1
#
_entry.id   AF-A0AAU5GF28-F1
#
_cell.length_a   1.000
_cell.length_b   1.000
_cell.length_c   1.000
_cell.angle_alpha   90.00
_cell.angle_beta   90.00
_cell.angle_gamma   90.00
#
_symmetry.space_group_name_H-M   'P 1'
#
loop_
_entity.id
_entity.type
_entity.pdbx_description
1 polymer ?
#
loop_
_entity_poly.entity_id
_entity_poly.type
_entity_poly.pdbx_seq_one_letter_code
_entity_poly.pdbx_strand_id
1 'polypeptide(L)'
;MANRKLIGGITAGLLVLGGAGTACDDIDTPAVGTPGTSTSTSTTAGSGEGKAPTGTGTETGTGTVPDSTGMGLQAAQDTAQEAGFYSLTSHDALGRGRMQAFDRNWKVCSQNVTAGKTVSTDTELDFGAVKLEEDCPAEDQSAPSAASGTMPDLKGKSVKAARSALDSGTSITVTDASGDGRFVLVESNWQVCTQTPEAGAKSDGPSVEFTAVKFDESCP
;
A
#
# COMPACT_ATOMS: atom_id res chain seq x y z
N MET A 1 -52.34 25.82 -24.77
CA MET A 1 -52.50 26.91 -23.79
C MET A 1 -51.16 27.63 -23.69
N ALA A 2 -51.14 28.95 -23.82
CA ALA A 2 -49.92 29.74 -23.71
C ALA A 2 -49.82 30.35 -22.30
N ASN A 3 -48.61 30.51 -21.77
CA ASN A 3 -48.31 31.57 -20.82
C ASN A 3 -46.89 32.09 -21.08
N ARG A 4 -46.70 33.40 -20.87
CA ARG A 4 -45.61 34.21 -21.45
C ARG A 4 -45.06 35.18 -20.41
N LYS A 5 -43.73 35.36 -20.40
CA LYS A 5 -42.96 36.55 -19.94
C LYS A 5 -42.99 36.98 -18.46
N LEU A 6 -41.81 37.01 -17.82
CA LEU A 6 -40.98 38.20 -17.47
C LEU A 6 -39.55 37.66 -17.12
N ILE A 7 -38.39 38.31 -17.25
CA ILE A 7 -37.91 39.66 -17.62
C ILE A 7 -37.84 40.71 -16.47
N GLY A 8 -36.60 41.13 -16.15
CA GLY A 8 -36.23 42.21 -15.22
C GLY A 8 -35.59 41.68 -13.91
N GLY A 9 -34.49 42.22 -13.37
CA GLY A 9 -33.61 43.30 -13.86
C GLY A 9 -32.42 43.55 -12.91
N ILE A 10 -31.31 44.05 -13.48
CA ILE A 10 -30.00 44.42 -12.91
C ILE A 10 -30.00 45.02 -11.49
N THR A 11 -29.03 44.61 -10.65
CA THR A 11 -28.29 45.55 -9.76
C THR A 11 -26.83 45.12 -9.64
N ALA A 12 -25.91 46.05 -9.92
CA ALA A 12 -24.48 45.88 -9.68
C ALA A 12 -24.12 46.41 -8.28
N GLY A 13 -23.25 45.71 -7.55
CA GLY A 13 -22.73 46.14 -6.26
C GLY A 13 -21.20 46.19 -6.28
N LEU A 14 -20.65 47.30 -6.74
CA LEU A 14 -19.21 47.57 -6.66
C LEU A 14 -18.89 48.11 -5.26
N LEU A 15 -17.97 47.50 -4.52
CA LEU A 15 -17.51 48.02 -3.23
C LEU A 15 -16.00 47.84 -3.11
N VAL A 16 -15.28 48.91 -3.42
CA VAL A 16 -13.83 49.07 -3.25
C VAL A 16 -13.61 50.21 -2.26
N LEU A 17 -12.79 49.97 -1.24
CA LEU A 17 -12.09 50.91 -0.32
C LEU A 17 -11.52 50.02 0.83
N GLY A 18 -10.25 50.07 1.26
CA GLY A 18 -9.07 50.76 0.74
C GLY A 18 -8.05 51.08 1.86
N GLY A 19 -6.84 50.49 1.79
CA GLY A 19 -5.65 50.85 2.60
C GLY A 19 -5.53 50.26 4.01
N ALA A 20 -4.36 50.24 4.67
CA ALA A 20 -2.97 50.48 4.21
C ALA A 20 -1.94 50.09 5.30
N GLY A 21 -0.68 49.77 4.91
CA GLY A 21 0.49 49.63 5.81
C GLY A 21 0.63 48.26 6.50
N THR A 22 1.83 47.70 6.72
CA THR A 22 3.21 48.23 6.56
C THR A 22 4.17 47.10 6.17
N ALA A 23 5.18 47.40 5.35
CA ALA A 23 6.21 46.45 4.90
C ALA A 23 7.43 46.42 5.84
N CYS A 24 8.11 45.28 5.89
CA CYS A 24 9.56 45.19 6.15
C CYS A 24 10.14 44.11 5.22
N ASP A 25 11.01 44.51 4.29
CA ASP A 25 11.90 43.61 3.56
C ASP A 25 13.00 43.10 4.49
N ASP A 26 13.46 41.86 4.27
CA ASP A 26 14.85 41.42 4.53
C ASP A 26 15.08 40.10 3.76
N ILE A 27 15.58 40.19 2.52
CA ILE A 27 16.14 39.05 1.78
C ILE A 27 17.58 39.40 1.41
N ASP A 28 18.51 38.91 2.23
CA ASP A 28 19.94 39.06 2.05
C ASP A 28 20.51 37.81 1.31
N THR A 29 20.89 38.01 0.04
CA THR A 29 22.14 37.53 -0.63
C THR A 29 22.53 36.04 -0.49
N PRO A 30 22.90 35.28 -1.56
CA PRO A 30 24.02 35.71 -2.42
C PRO A 30 24.01 35.36 -3.92
N ALA A 31 25.06 35.87 -4.57
CA ALA A 31 25.26 35.94 -6.01
C ALA A 31 25.65 34.61 -6.70
N VAL A 32 25.43 34.59 -8.02
CA VAL A 32 25.84 33.54 -8.95
C VAL A 32 27.37 33.43 -9.02
N GLY A 33 27.89 32.25 -8.65
CA GLY A 33 29.30 31.88 -8.81
C GLY A 33 29.55 31.03 -10.05
N THR A 34 30.58 31.37 -10.82
CA THR A 34 31.06 30.64 -12.01
C THR A 34 31.52 29.21 -11.68
N PRO A 35 31.35 28.21 -12.57
CA PRO A 35 31.88 26.86 -12.33
C PRO A 35 33.41 26.84 -12.29
N GLY A 36 33.98 26.51 -11.13
CA GLY A 36 35.42 26.28 -10.96
C GLY A 36 35.82 24.86 -11.37
N THR A 37 36.64 24.73 -12.40
CA THR A 37 37.24 23.45 -12.81
C THR A 37 38.14 22.89 -11.70
N SER A 38 37.70 21.81 -11.04
CA SER A 38 38.52 21.08 -10.07
C SER A 38 39.31 19.96 -10.75
N THR A 39 40.62 20.15 -10.87
CA THR A 39 41.55 19.15 -11.41
C THR A 39 41.80 18.05 -10.38
N SER A 40 41.34 16.83 -10.65
CA SER A 40 41.66 15.65 -9.82
C SER A 40 43.15 15.30 -9.92
N THR A 41 43.91 15.56 -8.86
CA THR A 41 45.29 15.06 -8.74
C THR A 41 45.28 13.61 -8.24
N SER A 42 45.63 12.67 -9.10
CA SER A 42 45.89 11.28 -8.73
C SER A 42 47.24 11.16 -8.01
N THR A 43 47.23 10.77 -6.74
CA THR A 43 48.45 10.46 -5.97
C THR A 43 48.47 8.99 -5.57
N THR A 44 49.51 8.28 -6.03
CA THR A 44 49.72 6.86 -5.78
C THR A 44 50.43 6.63 -4.44
N ALA A 45 49.75 5.97 -3.49
CA ALA A 45 50.34 5.30 -2.33
C ALA A 45 49.28 4.36 -1.72
N GLY A 46 49.56 3.13 -1.29
CA GLY A 46 50.78 2.32 -1.45
C GLY A 46 50.42 0.85 -1.16
N SER A 47 51.25 -0.09 -1.62
CA SER A 47 50.99 -1.53 -1.45
C SER A 47 51.20 -1.96 0.00
N GLY A 48 50.16 -1.85 0.83
CA GLY A 48 50.09 -2.48 2.14
C GLY A 48 49.54 -3.91 2.00
N GLU A 49 50.33 -4.91 2.38
CA GLU A 49 49.92 -6.32 2.33
C GLU A 49 48.89 -6.63 3.42
N GLY A 50 47.64 -6.31 3.12
CA GLY A 50 46.49 -6.53 4.00
C GLY A 50 46.13 -8.01 4.05
N LYS A 51 46.41 -8.63 5.20
CA LYS A 51 45.93 -9.97 5.59
C LYS A 51 44.47 -10.16 5.17
N ALA A 52 44.21 -11.16 4.31
CA ALA A 52 42.88 -11.45 3.81
C ALA A 52 41.87 -11.58 4.97
N PRO A 53 40.64 -11.04 4.84
CA PRO A 53 39.61 -11.25 5.83
C PRO A 53 39.30 -12.75 5.88
N THR A 54 39.74 -13.41 6.94
CA THR A 54 39.22 -14.73 7.32
C THR A 54 37.72 -14.56 7.43
N GLY A 55 36.96 -15.32 6.62
CA GLY A 55 35.52 -15.14 6.53
C GLY A 55 34.88 -15.23 7.91
N THR A 56 34.41 -14.09 8.41
CA THR A 56 33.45 -14.07 9.50
C THR A 56 32.19 -14.75 8.98
N GLY A 57 32.04 -16.03 9.31
CA GLY A 57 30.72 -16.61 9.41
C GLY A 57 29.92 -15.66 10.29
N THR A 58 28.81 -15.15 9.77
CA THR A 58 27.90 -14.35 10.57
C THR A 58 27.44 -15.26 11.69
N GLU A 59 27.83 -14.97 12.93
CA GLU A 59 27.14 -15.56 14.08
C GLU A 59 25.74 -14.95 14.06
N THR A 60 24.83 -15.65 13.39
CA THR A 60 23.40 -15.38 13.40
C THR A 60 22.96 -15.26 14.85
N GLY A 61 22.59 -14.05 15.24
CA GLY A 61 22.09 -13.77 16.58
C GLY A 61 20.83 -14.58 16.87
N THR A 62 20.48 -14.69 18.14
CA THR A 62 19.14 -15.13 18.52
C THR A 62 18.45 -14.03 19.30
N GLY A 63 17.19 -13.79 18.96
CA GLY A 63 16.33 -12.79 19.59
C GLY A 63 15.04 -13.45 20.08
N THR A 64 14.43 -12.87 21.10
CA THR A 64 13.08 -13.26 21.54
C THR A 64 12.06 -12.44 20.78
N VAL A 65 11.15 -13.11 20.06
CA VAL A 65 10.13 -12.46 19.24
C VAL A 65 9.15 -11.67 20.13
N PRO A 66 8.97 -10.35 19.90
CA PRO A 66 7.99 -9.56 20.65
C PRO A 66 6.54 -10.03 20.44
N ASP A 67 5.67 -9.74 21.40
CA ASP A 67 4.23 -9.73 21.15
C ASP A 67 3.87 -8.40 20.47
N SER A 68 3.51 -8.48 19.20
CA SER A 68 3.18 -7.33 18.36
C SER A 68 1.67 -7.16 18.17
N THR A 69 0.87 -8.11 18.65
CA THR A 69 -0.57 -8.15 18.38
C THR A 69 -1.28 -6.96 19.02
N GLY A 70 -2.07 -6.22 18.24
CA GLY A 70 -2.76 -5.00 18.68
C GLY A 70 -1.88 -3.74 18.70
N MET A 71 -0.58 -3.83 18.40
CA MET A 71 0.27 -2.64 18.21
C MET A 71 -0.03 -1.95 16.88
N GLY A 72 0.29 -0.65 16.79
CA GLY A 72 0.42 0.01 15.49
C GLY A 72 1.61 -0.57 14.72
N LEU A 73 1.48 -0.77 13.41
CA LEU A 73 2.46 -1.53 12.61
C LEU A 73 3.88 -0.96 12.69
N GLN A 74 4.03 0.37 12.65
CA GLN A 74 5.34 1.00 12.87
C GLN A 74 5.94 0.63 14.24
N ALA A 75 5.14 0.65 15.31
CA ALA A 75 5.64 0.33 16.66
C ALA A 75 6.02 -1.15 16.79
N ALA A 76 5.30 -2.05 16.11
CA ALA A 76 5.67 -3.47 16.02
C ALA A 76 7.03 -3.65 15.31
N GLN A 77 7.22 -2.97 14.16
CA GLN A 77 8.49 -3.02 13.43
C GLN A 77 9.66 -2.42 14.23
N ASP A 78 9.44 -1.28 14.90
CA ASP A 78 10.44 -0.62 15.74
C ASP A 78 10.84 -1.56 16.90
N THR A 79 9.85 -2.17 17.59
CA THR A 79 10.07 -3.14 18.69
C THR A 79 10.80 -4.40 18.22
N ALA A 80 10.50 -4.89 17.00
CA ALA A 80 11.19 -6.03 16.42
C ALA A 80 12.66 -5.72 16.09
N GLN A 81 12.95 -4.52 15.57
CA GLN A 81 14.32 -4.06 15.33
C GLN A 81 15.11 -3.88 16.63
N GLU A 82 14.49 -3.33 17.69
CA GLU A 82 15.09 -3.27 19.04
C GLU A 82 15.42 -4.66 19.60
N ALA A 83 14.60 -5.67 19.29
CA ALA A 83 14.86 -7.09 19.61
C ALA A 83 15.86 -7.78 18.65
N GLY A 84 16.40 -7.06 17.67
CA GLY A 84 17.44 -7.53 16.73
C GLY A 84 16.93 -8.11 15.41
N PHE A 85 15.62 -8.07 15.12
CA PHE A 85 15.03 -8.58 13.89
C PHE A 85 14.96 -7.51 12.80
N TYR A 86 15.64 -7.75 11.68
CA TYR A 86 15.69 -6.82 10.54
C TYR A 86 15.04 -7.36 9.25
N SER A 87 14.79 -8.67 9.16
CA SER A 87 13.95 -9.25 8.11
C SER A 87 12.48 -9.07 8.49
N LEU A 88 11.93 -7.89 8.23
CA LEU A 88 10.56 -7.55 8.56
C LEU A 88 9.73 -7.37 7.29
N THR A 89 8.54 -7.97 7.30
CA THR A 89 7.53 -7.78 6.27
C THR A 89 6.15 -7.62 6.91
N SER A 90 5.17 -7.24 6.12
CA SER A 90 3.78 -7.14 6.56
C SER A 90 2.84 -7.27 5.39
N HIS A 91 1.61 -7.67 5.66
CA HIS A 91 0.56 -7.75 4.65
C HIS A 91 -0.82 -7.30 5.18
N ASP A 92 -1.71 -7.01 4.24
CA ASP A 92 -3.10 -6.66 4.53
C ASP A 92 -3.89 -7.92 4.95
N ALA A 93 -4.13 -8.07 6.25
CA ALA A 93 -4.77 -9.26 6.85
C ALA A 93 -6.21 -9.50 6.39
N LEU A 94 -6.85 -8.52 5.74
CA LEU A 94 -8.16 -8.71 5.09
C LEU A 94 -8.04 -9.30 3.67
N GLY A 95 -6.83 -9.59 3.19
CA GLY A 95 -6.57 -10.14 1.86
C GLY A 95 -6.97 -9.22 0.70
N ARG A 96 -7.14 -7.91 0.95
CA ARG A 96 -7.63 -6.93 -0.05
C ARG A 96 -6.51 -6.37 -0.95
N GLY A 97 -5.29 -6.91 -0.84
CA GLY A 97 -4.15 -6.52 -1.68
C GLY A 97 -3.78 -5.04 -1.57
N ARG A 98 -4.03 -4.42 -0.42
CA ARG A 98 -3.71 -3.01 -0.18
C ARG A 98 -2.23 -2.85 0.14
N MET A 99 -1.61 -1.85 -0.46
CA MET A 99 -0.27 -1.41 -0.04
C MET A 99 -0.40 -0.67 1.30
N GLN A 100 0.43 -1.04 2.27
CA GLN A 100 0.44 -0.44 3.60
C GLN A 100 1.22 0.86 3.61
N ALA A 101 0.81 1.81 2.76
CA ALA A 101 1.38 3.15 2.78
C ALA A 101 1.06 3.84 4.11
N PHE A 102 2.11 4.32 4.78
CA PHE A 102 2.08 4.92 6.12
C PHE A 102 1.65 3.93 7.21
N ASP A 103 2.59 3.12 7.67
CA ASP A 103 2.48 2.06 8.68
C ASP A 103 1.82 2.54 9.99
N ARG A 104 1.89 3.84 10.31
CA ARG A 104 1.18 4.45 11.44
C ARG A 104 -0.36 4.43 11.32
N ASN A 105 -0.90 4.20 10.12
CA ASN A 105 -2.33 4.03 9.85
C ASN A 105 -2.80 2.57 9.88
N TRP A 106 -1.94 1.66 10.35
CA TRP A 106 -2.19 0.21 10.39
C TRP A 106 -1.95 -0.33 11.80
N LYS A 107 -2.70 -1.37 12.17
CA LYS A 107 -2.52 -2.13 13.42
C LYS A 107 -2.34 -3.62 13.11
N VAL A 108 -1.45 -4.26 13.84
CA VAL A 108 -1.13 -5.68 13.72
C VAL A 108 -2.25 -6.52 14.34
N CYS A 109 -2.71 -7.52 13.60
CA CYS A 109 -3.73 -8.49 14.01
C CYS A 109 -3.14 -9.89 14.24
N SER A 110 -2.02 -10.19 13.59
CA SER A 110 -1.38 -11.50 13.55
C SER A 110 0.13 -11.35 13.35
N GLN A 111 0.87 -12.37 13.77
CA GLN A 111 2.31 -12.50 13.49
C GLN A 111 2.64 -13.96 13.18
N ASN A 112 3.48 -14.19 12.17
CA ASN A 112 3.84 -15.54 11.72
C ASN A 112 4.60 -16.37 12.78
N VAL A 113 5.48 -15.73 13.57
CA VAL A 113 6.22 -16.37 14.67
C VAL A 113 5.58 -15.99 15.99
N THR A 114 5.17 -17.00 16.76
CA THR A 114 4.58 -16.82 18.10
C THR A 114 5.49 -16.00 19.02
N ALA A 115 4.92 -14.99 19.68
CA ALA A 115 5.58 -14.18 20.68
C ALA A 115 6.27 -15.01 21.78
N GLY A 116 7.38 -14.49 22.32
CA GLY A 116 8.18 -15.15 23.35
C GLY A 116 9.05 -16.31 22.87
N LYS A 117 8.94 -16.74 21.60
CA LYS A 117 9.89 -17.70 21.02
C LYS A 117 11.25 -17.05 20.82
N THR A 118 12.32 -17.74 21.22
CA THR A 118 13.68 -17.36 20.82
C THR A 118 14.02 -18.05 19.50
N VAL A 119 14.33 -17.26 18.47
CA VAL A 119 14.66 -17.73 17.12
C VAL A 119 15.87 -16.95 16.57
N SER A 120 16.37 -17.33 15.39
CA SER A 120 17.41 -16.59 14.68
C SER A 120 16.97 -15.15 14.39
N THR A 121 17.83 -14.15 14.55
CA THR A 121 17.55 -12.75 14.15
C THR A 121 17.39 -12.56 12.65
N ASP A 122 17.85 -13.53 11.85
CA ASP A 122 17.66 -13.59 10.39
C ASP A 122 16.29 -14.20 10.01
N THR A 123 15.46 -14.61 10.99
CA THR A 123 14.10 -15.10 10.75
C THR A 123 13.21 -13.95 10.27
N GLU A 124 12.50 -14.15 9.16
CA GLU A 124 11.51 -13.18 8.70
C GLU A 124 10.30 -13.14 9.65
N LEU A 125 10.02 -11.95 10.18
CA LEU A 125 8.79 -11.67 10.90
C LEU A 125 7.80 -10.98 9.95
N ASP A 126 6.65 -11.61 9.76
CA ASP A 126 5.54 -11.12 8.95
C ASP A 126 4.38 -10.73 9.87
N PHE A 127 3.92 -9.50 9.72
CA PHE A 127 2.80 -8.92 10.46
C PHE A 127 1.58 -8.79 9.53
N GLY A 128 0.54 -9.58 9.78
CA GLY A 128 -0.76 -9.33 9.17
C GLY A 128 -1.44 -8.16 9.87
N ALA A 129 -1.79 -7.12 9.12
CA ALA A 129 -2.31 -5.87 9.65
C ALA A 129 -3.54 -5.35 8.91
N VAL A 130 -4.35 -4.56 9.61
CA VAL A 130 -5.53 -3.87 9.06
C VAL A 130 -5.45 -2.37 9.36
N LYS A 131 -6.30 -1.55 8.74
CA LYS A 131 -6.33 -0.12 9.09
C LYS A 131 -6.82 0.09 10.53
N LEU A 132 -6.44 1.20 11.15
CA LEU A 132 -6.79 1.48 12.55
C LEU A 132 -8.30 1.32 12.84
N GLU A 133 -9.16 1.77 11.92
CA GLU A 133 -10.62 1.74 12.03
C GLU A 133 -11.27 0.40 11.59
N GLU A 134 -10.50 -0.57 11.09
CA GLU A 134 -11.01 -1.87 10.66
C GLU A 134 -10.86 -2.92 11.76
N ASP A 135 -11.77 -3.90 11.83
CA ASP A 135 -11.62 -5.03 12.75
C ASP A 135 -10.58 -6.03 12.26
N CYS A 136 -9.84 -6.62 13.21
CA CYS A 136 -8.99 -7.76 12.91
C CYS A 136 -9.86 -8.97 12.52
N PRO A 137 -9.53 -9.70 11.44
CA PRO A 137 -10.25 -10.91 11.09
C PRO A 137 -9.98 -12.00 12.13
N ALA A 138 -10.89 -12.97 12.24
CA ALA A 138 -10.70 -14.13 13.13
C ALA A 138 -9.53 -15.02 12.69
N GLU A 139 -9.28 -15.08 11.38
CA GLU A 139 -8.17 -15.79 10.75
C GLU A 139 -7.52 -14.86 9.72
N ASP A 140 -6.19 -14.89 9.65
CA ASP A 140 -5.43 -14.05 8.74
C ASP A 140 -5.67 -14.44 7.27
N GLN A 141 -5.97 -13.47 6.40
CA GLN A 141 -6.29 -13.75 5.01
C GLN A 141 -5.14 -13.39 4.08
N SER A 142 -4.39 -14.41 3.68
CA SER A 142 -3.51 -14.31 2.52
C SER A 142 -4.28 -13.87 1.27
N ALA A 143 -3.64 -13.06 0.43
CA ALA A 143 -4.18 -12.73 -0.88
C ALA A 143 -4.36 -14.01 -1.73
N PRO A 144 -5.47 -14.16 -2.48
CA PRO A 144 -5.65 -15.27 -3.41
C PRO A 144 -4.50 -15.34 -4.42
N SER A 145 -4.07 -16.56 -4.75
CA SER A 145 -3.05 -16.85 -5.76
C SER A 145 -3.62 -17.75 -6.85
N ALA A 146 -3.02 -17.69 -8.04
CA ALA A 146 -3.44 -18.51 -9.17
C ALA A 146 -3.17 -20.00 -8.90
N ALA A 147 -4.21 -20.84 -9.00
CA ALA A 147 -4.03 -22.29 -9.13
C ALA A 147 -3.74 -22.61 -10.61
N SER A 148 -2.55 -23.13 -10.91
CA SER A 148 -2.07 -23.33 -12.29
C SER A 148 -3.07 -24.08 -13.19
N GLY A 149 -3.66 -23.37 -14.15
CA GLY A 149 -4.58 -23.93 -15.16
C GLY A 149 -6.07 -23.90 -14.80
N THR A 150 -6.45 -23.38 -13.64
CA THR A 150 -7.85 -23.27 -13.20
C THR A 150 -8.18 -21.91 -12.62
N MET A 151 -9.38 -21.42 -12.91
CA MET A 151 -9.93 -20.19 -12.35
C MET A 151 -10.02 -20.30 -10.81
N PRO A 152 -9.36 -19.41 -10.04
CA PRO A 152 -9.52 -19.39 -8.58
C PRO A 152 -10.94 -19.02 -8.15
N ASP A 153 -11.32 -19.33 -6.91
CA ASP A 153 -12.50 -18.73 -6.29
C ASP A 153 -12.15 -17.34 -5.77
N LEU A 154 -12.76 -16.33 -6.38
CA LEU A 154 -12.51 -14.91 -6.16
C LEU A 154 -13.75 -14.22 -5.56
N LYS A 155 -14.86 -14.93 -5.34
CA LYS A 155 -16.06 -14.37 -4.71
C LYS A 155 -15.75 -13.88 -3.29
N GLY A 156 -16.23 -12.69 -2.95
CA GLY A 156 -15.94 -12.00 -1.68
C GLY A 156 -14.49 -11.48 -1.55
N LYS A 157 -13.58 -11.81 -2.47
CA LYS A 157 -12.24 -11.23 -2.51
C LYS A 157 -12.30 -9.85 -3.17
N SER A 158 -11.32 -9.00 -2.84
CA SER A 158 -11.29 -7.66 -3.43
C SER A 158 -11.00 -7.73 -4.94
N VAL A 159 -11.50 -6.77 -5.72
CA VAL A 159 -11.20 -6.69 -7.17
C VAL A 159 -9.68 -6.57 -7.41
N LYS A 160 -8.96 -5.85 -6.53
CA LYS A 160 -7.50 -5.73 -6.63
C LYS A 160 -6.80 -7.08 -6.44
N ALA A 161 -7.22 -7.81 -5.41
CA ALA A 161 -6.70 -9.14 -5.13
C ALA A 161 -7.05 -10.14 -6.25
N ALA A 162 -8.27 -10.06 -6.79
CA ALA A 162 -8.72 -10.85 -7.93
C ALA A 162 -7.87 -10.59 -9.20
N ARG A 163 -7.51 -9.33 -9.49
CA ARG A 163 -6.54 -9.00 -10.55
C ARG A 163 -5.16 -9.60 -10.29
N SER A 164 -4.65 -9.49 -9.07
CA SER A 164 -3.33 -10.03 -8.71
C SER A 164 -3.28 -11.56 -8.67
N ALA A 165 -4.42 -12.24 -8.55
CA ALA A 165 -4.55 -13.69 -8.57
C ALA A 165 -4.67 -14.30 -9.99
N LEU A 166 -4.69 -13.48 -11.04
CA LEU A 166 -4.79 -13.91 -12.43
C LEU A 166 -3.50 -13.60 -13.21
N ASP A 167 -3.32 -14.23 -14.36
CA ASP A 167 -2.16 -13.95 -15.22
C ASP A 167 -2.17 -12.49 -15.70
N SER A 168 -0.98 -11.90 -15.79
CA SER A 168 -0.79 -10.49 -16.16
C SER A 168 -1.33 -10.11 -17.56
N GLY A 169 -1.50 -11.08 -18.46
CA GLY A 169 -2.12 -10.91 -19.78
C GLY A 169 -3.64 -11.08 -19.80
N THR A 170 -4.28 -11.42 -18.67
CA THR A 170 -5.73 -11.67 -18.61
C THR A 170 -6.52 -10.37 -18.80
N SER A 171 -7.41 -10.34 -19.80
CA SER A 171 -8.30 -9.19 -20.00
C SER A 171 -9.44 -9.26 -18.97
N ILE A 172 -9.47 -8.32 -18.02
CA ILE A 172 -10.45 -8.34 -16.91
C ILE A 172 -11.40 -7.15 -17.01
N THR A 173 -12.69 -7.45 -17.21
CA THR A 173 -13.80 -6.50 -17.17
C THR A 173 -14.46 -6.54 -15.79
N VAL A 174 -14.73 -5.37 -15.19
CA VAL A 174 -15.39 -5.28 -13.88
C VAL A 174 -16.60 -4.35 -13.98
N THR A 175 -17.76 -4.86 -13.57
CA THR A 175 -19.05 -4.13 -13.61
C THR A 175 -19.59 -3.91 -12.20
N ASP A 176 -20.12 -2.73 -11.91
CA ASP A 176 -20.78 -2.43 -10.64
C ASP A 176 -22.12 -3.18 -10.53
N ALA A 177 -22.22 -4.12 -9.59
CA ALA A 177 -23.39 -4.97 -9.42
C ALA A 177 -24.56 -4.26 -8.72
N SER A 178 -24.34 -3.08 -8.12
CA SER A 178 -25.39 -2.29 -7.45
C SER A 178 -26.43 -1.71 -8.42
N GLY A 179 -26.08 -1.60 -9.71
CA GLY A 179 -26.88 -0.89 -10.71
C GLY A 179 -26.61 0.61 -10.81
N ASP A 180 -25.82 1.19 -9.89
CA ASP A 180 -25.45 2.63 -9.91
C ASP A 180 -24.48 3.00 -11.05
N GLY A 181 -23.87 2.00 -11.71
CA GLY A 181 -22.97 2.19 -12.85
C GLY A 181 -21.66 2.92 -12.52
N ARG A 182 -21.18 2.80 -11.28
CA ARG A 182 -19.98 3.53 -10.79
C ARG A 182 -18.70 2.88 -11.31
N PHE A 183 -17.64 3.68 -11.44
CA PHE A 183 -16.33 3.18 -11.83
C PHE A 183 -15.60 2.54 -10.65
N VAL A 184 -15.10 1.31 -10.86
CA VAL A 184 -14.27 0.57 -9.89
C VAL A 184 -12.83 1.10 -9.95
N LEU A 185 -12.59 2.27 -9.35
CA LEU A 185 -11.27 2.95 -9.40
C LEU A 185 -10.30 2.48 -8.31
N VAL A 186 -10.78 2.38 -7.06
CA VAL A 186 -9.98 1.90 -5.93
C VAL A 186 -10.34 0.44 -5.67
N GLU A 187 -9.86 -0.44 -6.54
CA GLU A 187 -10.25 -1.86 -6.63
C GLU A 187 -10.17 -2.66 -5.31
N SER A 188 -9.35 -2.24 -4.35
CA SER A 188 -9.24 -2.87 -3.02
C SER A 188 -10.39 -2.54 -2.07
N ASN A 189 -11.21 -1.52 -2.38
CA ASN A 189 -12.43 -1.17 -1.64
C ASN A 189 -13.69 -1.90 -2.16
N TRP A 190 -13.54 -2.72 -3.21
CA TRP A 190 -14.62 -3.42 -3.90
C TRP A 190 -14.45 -4.92 -3.79
N GLN A 191 -15.54 -5.64 -3.50
CA GLN A 191 -15.60 -7.10 -3.45
C GLN A 191 -16.26 -7.68 -4.71
N VAL A 192 -15.73 -8.79 -5.20
CA VAL A 192 -16.30 -9.54 -6.34
C VAL A 192 -17.54 -10.32 -5.87
N CYS A 193 -18.67 -10.10 -6.54
CA CYS A 193 -19.93 -10.80 -6.29
C CYS A 193 -20.09 -12.04 -7.20
N THR A 194 -19.85 -11.86 -8.49
CA THR A 194 -19.85 -12.95 -9.47
C THR A 194 -18.59 -12.91 -10.32
N GLN A 195 -18.21 -14.07 -10.84
CA GLN A 195 -17.07 -14.24 -11.73
C GLN A 195 -17.45 -15.13 -12.91
N THR A 196 -16.90 -14.85 -14.08
CA THR A 196 -16.98 -15.69 -15.28
C THR A 196 -15.60 -15.76 -15.93
N PRO A 197 -15.02 -16.95 -16.18
CA PRO A 197 -15.51 -18.29 -15.78
C PRO A 197 -15.75 -18.50 -14.27
N GLU A 198 -16.55 -19.51 -13.94
CA GLU A 198 -16.78 -19.95 -12.56
C GLU A 198 -15.51 -20.54 -11.93
N ALA A 199 -15.44 -20.57 -10.60
CA ALA A 199 -14.33 -21.16 -9.87
C ALA A 199 -14.11 -22.65 -10.26
N GLY A 200 -12.86 -23.04 -10.46
CA GLY A 200 -12.48 -24.38 -10.91
C GLY A 200 -12.65 -24.63 -12.42
N ALA A 201 -13.25 -23.72 -13.18
CA ALA A 201 -13.24 -23.79 -14.65
C ALA A 201 -11.80 -23.67 -15.18
N LYS A 202 -11.51 -24.27 -16.34
CA LYS A 202 -10.19 -24.15 -16.96
C LYS A 202 -9.93 -22.72 -17.41
N SER A 203 -8.73 -22.21 -17.13
CA SER A 203 -8.30 -20.87 -17.54
C SER A 203 -7.82 -20.86 -19.00
N ASP A 204 -8.69 -21.28 -19.92
CA ASP A 204 -8.39 -21.43 -21.36
C ASP A 204 -8.81 -20.21 -22.19
N GLY A 205 -9.50 -19.24 -21.58
CA GLY A 205 -10.08 -18.05 -22.24
C GLY A 205 -9.27 -16.76 -21.99
N PRO A 206 -9.23 -15.81 -22.95
CA PRO A 206 -8.43 -14.58 -22.83
C PRO A 206 -9.06 -13.51 -21.92
N SER A 207 -10.32 -13.69 -21.53
CA SER A 207 -11.12 -12.68 -20.84
C SER A 207 -11.84 -13.24 -19.61
N VAL A 208 -11.87 -12.44 -18.54
CA VAL A 208 -12.58 -12.70 -17.29
C VAL A 208 -13.49 -11.53 -16.98
N GLU A 209 -14.70 -11.83 -16.53
CA GLU A 209 -15.69 -10.83 -16.14
C GLU A 209 -16.02 -10.96 -14.66
N PHE A 210 -16.01 -9.83 -13.95
CA PHE A 210 -16.46 -9.72 -12.57
C PHE A 210 -17.64 -8.77 -12.47
N THR A 211 -18.61 -9.10 -11.62
CA THR A 211 -19.46 -8.07 -10.99
C THR A 211 -18.91 -7.77 -9.60
N ALA A 212 -18.99 -6.52 -9.17
CA ALA A 212 -18.47 -6.09 -7.87
C ALA A 212 -19.33 -5.02 -7.22
N VAL A 213 -19.34 -4.99 -5.88
CA VAL A 213 -19.91 -3.91 -5.05
C VAL A 213 -18.85 -3.46 -4.05
N LYS A 214 -19.08 -2.39 -3.28
CA LYS A 214 -18.14 -2.03 -2.22
C LYS A 214 -18.22 -3.00 -1.03
N PHE A 215 -17.19 -3.04 -0.18
CA PHE A 215 -17.21 -3.88 1.02
C PHE A 215 -18.27 -3.51 2.07
N ASP A 216 -18.84 -2.29 2.02
CA ASP A 216 -19.97 -1.84 2.84
C ASP A 216 -21.35 -2.17 2.21
N GLU A 217 -21.38 -2.79 1.04
CA GLU A 217 -22.58 -3.12 0.27
C GLU A 217 -22.77 -4.65 0.18
N SER A 218 -24.01 -5.13 0.10
CA SER A 218 -24.31 -6.55 -0.10
C SER A 218 -24.31 -6.91 -1.59
N CYS A 219 -23.75 -8.07 -1.94
CA CYS A 219 -23.90 -8.62 -3.28
C CYS A 219 -25.36 -9.04 -3.56
N PRO A 220 -25.89 -8.79 -4.78
CA PRO A 220 -27.25 -9.16 -5.19
C PRO A 220 -27.40 -10.66 -5.49
#